data_AF-A0A496B916-F1
#
_entry.id   AF-A0A496B916-F1
#
_cell.length_a   1.000
_cell.length_b   1.000
_cell.length_c   1.000
_cell.angle_alpha   90.00
_cell.angle_beta   90.00
_cell.angle_gamma   90.00
#
_symmetry.space_group_name_H-M   'P 1'
#
loop_
_entity.id
_entity.type
_entity.pdbx_description
1 polymer ?
#
loop_
_entity_poly.entity_id
_entity_poly.type
_entity_poly.pdbx_seq_one_letter_code
_entity_poly.pdbx_strand_id
1 'polypeptide(L)'
;MRAILCFSITLLLCCYPVFGELTPQDIEQIRMVIREDIRTIVKEEIGILRKEFKEEITASETRLKDYVDVKFEGVNGMLMVIVGFVSAMIVLIVVTVGIPQVIMAWRGKETREQDERIKELSEEIEALKRRQIIGP
;
A
#
# COMPACT_ATOMS: atom_id res chain seq x y z
N MET A 1 92.91 -10.94 45.56
CA MET A 1 92.50 -9.98 44.50
C MET A 1 92.00 -10.67 43.22
N ARG A 2 92.69 -11.67 42.67
CA ARG A 2 92.25 -12.36 41.42
C ARG A 2 90.86 -12.99 41.49
N ALA A 3 90.51 -13.65 42.60
CA ALA A 3 89.21 -14.28 42.79
C ALA A 3 88.04 -13.28 42.84
N ILE A 4 88.26 -12.09 43.44
CA ILE A 4 87.26 -11.02 43.53
C ILE A 4 87.03 -10.40 42.14
N LEU A 5 88.11 -10.26 41.36
CA LEU A 5 88.05 -9.81 39.96
C LEU A 5 87.26 -10.80 39.08
N CYS A 6 87.52 -12.11 39.19
CA CYS A 6 86.76 -13.11 38.45
C CYS A 6 85.27 -13.09 38.82
N PHE A 7 84.95 -12.98 40.12
CA PHE A 7 83.56 -12.95 40.59
C PHE A 7 82.80 -11.71 40.08
N SER A 8 83.45 -10.54 40.11
CA SER A 8 82.91 -9.29 39.57
C SER A 8 82.63 -9.37 38.07
N ILE A 9 83.52 -9.99 37.29
CA ILE A 9 83.35 -10.16 35.84
C ILE A 9 82.19 -11.13 35.53
N THR A 10 82.08 -12.24 36.25
CA THR A 10 80.95 -13.17 36.07
C THR A 10 79.61 -12.55 36.48
N LEU A 11 79.60 -11.70 37.51
CA LEU A 11 78.39 -11.01 37.94
C LEU A 11 77.96 -9.94 36.92
N LEU A 12 78.92 -9.25 36.29
CA LEU A 12 78.67 -8.34 35.15
C LEU A 12 78.18 -9.08 33.90
N LEU A 13 78.64 -10.31 33.62
CA LEU A 13 78.12 -11.13 32.52
C LEU A 13 76.69 -11.65 32.80
N CYS A 14 76.38 -12.03 34.03
CA CYS A 14 75.03 -12.47 34.41
C CYS A 14 74.03 -11.31 34.55
N CYS A 15 74.52 -10.08 34.74
CA CYS A 15 73.71 -8.86 34.76
C CYS A 15 73.55 -8.20 33.39
N TYR A 16 73.97 -8.84 32.28
CA TYR A 16 73.51 -8.40 30.97
C TYR A 16 71.99 -8.48 31.00
N PRO A 17 71.27 -7.34 30.87
CA PRO A 17 69.83 -7.39 30.78
C PRO A 17 69.53 -8.29 29.59
N VAL A 18 68.76 -9.34 29.83
CA VAL A 18 67.89 -9.91 28.81
C VAL A 18 66.94 -8.77 28.45
N PHE A 19 67.45 -7.82 27.64
CA PHE A 19 66.60 -6.98 26.84
C PHE A 19 65.81 -7.99 26.03
N GLY A 20 64.54 -8.15 26.38
CA GLY A 20 63.57 -8.77 25.50
C GLY A 20 63.46 -7.87 24.28
N GLU A 21 64.47 -7.92 23.41
CA GLU A 21 64.41 -7.36 22.09
C GLU A 21 63.31 -8.14 21.39
N LEU A 22 62.13 -7.53 21.28
CA LEU A 22 61.10 -8.03 20.39
C LEU A 22 61.77 -8.20 19.03
N THR A 23 61.97 -9.45 18.62
CA THR A 23 62.51 -9.70 17.31
C THR A 23 61.49 -9.21 16.28
N PRO A 24 61.92 -8.84 15.06
CA PRO A 24 60.99 -8.49 13.99
C PRO A 24 59.89 -9.56 13.76
N GLN A 25 60.19 -10.82 14.10
CA GLN A 25 59.27 -11.94 14.02
C GLN A 25 58.20 -11.89 15.11
N ASP A 26 58.55 -11.52 16.35
CA ASP A 26 57.60 -11.32 17.45
C ASP A 26 56.63 -10.16 17.14
N ILE A 27 57.15 -9.07 16.56
CA ILE A 27 56.32 -7.92 16.14
C ILE A 27 55.31 -8.33 15.06
N GLU A 28 55.72 -9.17 14.10
CA GLU A 28 54.82 -9.62 13.05
C GLU A 28 53.76 -10.59 13.59
N GLN A 29 54.11 -11.47 14.52
CA GLN A 29 53.12 -12.31 15.21
C GLN A 29 52.10 -11.48 15.98
N ILE A 30 52.55 -10.49 16.77
CA ILE A 30 51.65 -9.58 17.49
C ILE A 30 50.73 -8.86 16.51
N ARG A 31 51.24 -8.38 15.37
CA ARG A 31 50.43 -7.72 14.35
C ARG A 31 49.39 -8.67 13.73
N MET A 32 49.76 -9.93 13.48
CA MET A 32 48.83 -10.93 12.95
C MET A 32 47.71 -11.23 13.94
N VAL A 33 48.04 -11.47 15.22
CA VAL A 33 47.05 -11.73 16.28
C VAL A 33 46.08 -10.55 16.42
N ILE A 34 46.61 -9.33 16.52
CA ILE A 34 45.77 -8.12 16.62
C ILE A 34 44.85 -7.98 15.39
N ARG A 35 45.37 -8.26 14.19
CA ARG A 35 44.57 -8.18 12.96
C ARG A 35 43.46 -9.25 12.93
N GLU A 36 43.74 -10.44 13.43
CA GLU A 36 42.78 -11.53 13.51
C GLU A 36 41.68 -11.25 14.55
N ASP A 37 42.06 -10.76 15.73
CA ASP A 37 41.13 -10.37 16.78
C ASP A 37 40.22 -9.22 16.32
N ILE A 38 40.79 -8.17 15.73
CA ILE A 38 40.01 -7.06 15.15
C ILE A 38 39.06 -7.57 14.07
N ARG A 39 39.53 -8.45 13.17
CA ARG A 39 38.68 -9.03 12.13
C ARG A 39 37.52 -9.82 12.72
N THR A 40 37.77 -10.57 13.79
CA THR A 40 36.76 -11.41 14.44
C THR A 40 35.71 -10.54 15.13
N ILE A 41 36.14 -9.55 15.92
CA ILE A 41 35.25 -8.60 16.59
C ILE A 41 34.39 -7.85 15.57
N VAL A 42 35.02 -7.27 14.54
CA VAL A 42 34.29 -6.52 13.50
C VAL A 42 33.29 -7.42 12.77
N LYS A 43 33.63 -8.68 12.50
CA LYS A 43 32.72 -9.62 11.84
C LYS A 43 31.53 -9.97 12.73
N GLU A 44 31.74 -10.12 14.03
CA GLU A 44 30.69 -10.41 14.99
C GLU A 44 29.75 -9.21 15.17
N GLU A 45 30.30 -8.01 15.37
CA GLU A 45 29.52 -6.77 15.48
C GLU A 45 28.71 -6.50 14.21
N ILE A 46 29.31 -6.63 13.02
CA ILE A 46 28.58 -6.53 11.75
C ILE A 46 27.47 -7.59 11.67
N GLY A 47 27.73 -8.79 12.19
CA GLY A 47 26.73 -9.86 12.24
C GLY A 47 25.53 -9.51 13.11
N ILE A 48 25.77 -8.93 14.29
CA ILE A 48 24.73 -8.47 15.23
C ILE A 48 23.96 -7.31 14.62
N LEU A 49 24.65 -6.26 14.17
CA LEU A 49 24.05 -5.10 13.50
C LEU A 49 23.18 -5.52 12.31
N ARG A 50 23.63 -6.50 11.51
CA ARG A 50 22.85 -7.00 10.37
C ARG A 50 21.58 -7.72 10.81
N LYS A 51 21.60 -8.43 11.94
CA LYS A 51 20.40 -9.08 12.49
C LYS A 51 19.43 -8.04 13.02
N GLU A 52 19.88 -7.12 13.86
CA GLU A 52 19.07 -6.04 14.42
C GLU A 52 18.44 -5.18 13.32
N PHE A 53 19.21 -4.81 12.31
CA PHE A 53 18.72 -4.03 11.18
C PHE A 53 17.66 -4.80 10.37
N LYS A 54 17.84 -6.11 10.20
CA LYS A 54 16.85 -6.96 9.52
C LYS A 54 15.56 -7.06 10.35
N GLU A 55 15.68 -7.22 11.66
CA GLU A 55 14.52 -7.27 12.57
C GLU A 55 13.76 -5.94 12.57
N GLU A 56 14.46 -4.80 12.67
CA GLU A 56 13.83 -3.47 12.63
C GLU A 56 13.16 -3.21 11.28
N ILE A 57 13.76 -3.64 10.16
CA ILE A 57 13.10 -3.57 8.84
C ILE A 57 11.81 -4.39 8.85
N THR A 58 11.85 -5.65 9.29
CA THR A 58 10.64 -6.49 9.29
C THR A 58 9.54 -5.95 10.21
N ALA A 59 9.92 -5.39 11.37
CA ALA A 59 9.00 -4.72 12.27
C ALA A 59 8.41 -3.46 11.61
N SER A 60 9.24 -2.66 10.95
CA SER A 60 8.80 -1.48 10.22
C SER A 60 7.85 -1.80 9.06
N GLU A 61 8.17 -2.83 8.26
CA GLU A 61 7.31 -3.32 7.18
C GLU A 61 5.96 -3.79 7.71
N THR A 62 5.94 -4.49 8.84
CA THR A 62 4.70 -4.95 9.50
C THR A 62 3.86 -3.75 9.96
N ARG A 63 4.47 -2.79 10.68
CA ARG A 63 3.79 -1.56 11.11
C ARG A 63 3.22 -0.77 9.93
N LEU A 64 3.97 -0.68 8.84
CA LEU A 64 3.54 0.01 7.63
C LEU A 64 2.36 -0.71 6.97
N LYS A 65 2.42 -2.03 6.89
CA LYS A 65 1.32 -2.85 6.36
C LYS A 65 0.06 -2.67 7.19
N ASP A 66 0.14 -2.78 8.52
CA ASP A 66 -1.02 -2.59 9.39
C ASP A 66 -1.62 -1.19 9.25
N TYR A 67 -0.78 -0.15 9.18
CA TYR A 67 -1.24 1.21 8.95
C TYR A 67 -1.96 1.37 7.60
N VAL A 68 -1.40 0.77 6.55
CA VAL A 68 -1.99 0.77 5.21
C VAL A 68 -3.32 0.02 5.21
N ASP A 69 -3.39 -1.17 5.80
CA ASP A 69 -4.60 -1.98 5.87
C ASP A 69 -5.74 -1.25 6.59
N VAL A 70 -5.46 -0.62 7.75
CA VAL A 70 -6.45 0.19 8.48
C VAL A 70 -6.93 1.38 7.64
N LYS A 71 -6.04 2.04 6.89
CA LYS A 71 -6.42 3.14 6.01
C LYS A 71 -7.28 2.66 4.83
N PHE A 72 -6.94 1.53 4.22
CA PHE A 72 -7.73 0.94 3.14
C PHE A 72 -9.11 0.51 3.63
N GLU A 73 -9.22 -0.07 4.82
CA GLU A 73 -10.50 -0.45 5.42
C GLU A 73 -11.39 0.79 5.65
N GLY A 74 -10.81 1.87 6.19
CA GLY A 74 -11.51 3.15 6.34
C GLY A 74 -11.99 3.74 5.01
N VAL A 75 -11.14 3.72 3.98
CA VAL A 75 -11.50 4.19 2.62
C VAL A 75 -12.60 3.31 2.02
N ASN A 76 -12.50 2.00 2.15
CA ASN A 76 -13.50 1.07 1.62
C ASN A 76 -14.87 1.26 2.28
N GLY A 77 -14.89 1.48 3.60
CA GLY A 77 -16.11 1.80 4.33
C GLY A 77 -16.76 3.10 3.84
N MET A 78 -15.99 4.18 3.69
CA MET A 78 -16.49 5.45 3.15
C MET A 78 -17.00 5.29 1.71
N LEU A 79 -16.30 4.52 0.88
CA LEU A 79 -16.66 4.29 -0.52
C LEU A 79 -17.97 3.49 -0.61
N MET A 80 -18.15 2.46 0.22
CA MET A 80 -19.41 1.70 0.28
C MET A 80 -20.61 2.59 0.64
N VAL A 81 -20.45 3.50 1.62
CA VAL A 81 -21.51 4.47 1.98
C VAL A 81 -21.83 5.40 0.81
N ILE A 82 -20.82 5.93 0.13
CA ILE A 82 -21.01 6.82 -1.02
C ILE A 82 -21.70 6.07 -2.17
N VAL A 83 -21.25 4.87 -2.50
CA VAL A 83 -21.85 4.05 -3.56
C VAL A 83 -23.30 3.71 -3.23
N GLY A 84 -23.60 3.35 -1.97
CA GLY A 84 -24.97 3.12 -1.53
C GLY A 84 -25.86 4.35 -1.66
N PHE A 85 -25.34 5.53 -1.25
CA PHE A 85 -26.05 6.79 -1.40
C PHE A 85 -26.32 7.16 -2.86
N VAL A 86 -25.30 7.07 -3.74
CA VAL A 86 -25.43 7.34 -5.18
C VAL A 86 -26.44 6.37 -5.82
N SER A 87 -26.37 5.09 -5.47
CA SER A 87 -27.33 4.09 -5.95
C SER A 87 -28.77 4.45 -5.55
N ALA A 88 -28.99 4.84 -4.29
CA ALA A 88 -30.30 5.29 -3.82
C ALA A 88 -30.81 6.54 -4.58
N MET A 89 -29.92 7.51 -4.85
CA MET A 89 -30.28 8.69 -5.64
C MET A 89 -30.68 8.33 -7.07
N ILE A 90 -29.97 7.40 -7.72
CA ILE A 90 -30.31 6.95 -9.08
C ILE A 90 -31.72 6.33 -9.09
N VAL A 91 -32.02 5.47 -8.13
CA VAL A 91 -33.36 4.85 -8.01
C VAL A 91 -34.44 5.92 -7.85
N LEU A 92 -34.20 6.92 -7.00
CA LEU A 92 -35.15 8.02 -6.79
C LEU A 92 -35.39 8.82 -8.06
N ILE A 93 -34.35 9.14 -8.84
CA ILE A 93 -34.47 9.83 -10.13
C ILE A 93 -35.28 9.00 -11.13
N VAL A 94 -35.01 7.70 -11.23
CA VAL A 94 -35.75 6.80 -12.14
C VAL A 94 -37.23 6.74 -11.77
N VAL A 95 -37.57 6.66 -10.48
CA VAL A 95 -38.96 6.62 -10.02
C VAL A 95 -39.67 7.95 -10.26
N THR A 96 -39.02 9.06 -9.95
CA THR A 96 -39.63 10.40 -10.01
C THR A 96 -39.73 10.97 -11.42
N VAL A 97 -38.74 10.71 -12.28
CA VAL A 97 -38.69 11.29 -13.63
C VAL A 97 -38.88 10.23 -14.70
N GLY A 98 -38.22 9.07 -14.57
CA GLY A 98 -38.25 8.02 -15.57
C GLY A 98 -39.64 7.41 -15.77
N ILE A 99 -40.31 7.03 -14.67
CA ILE A 99 -41.65 6.42 -14.75
C ILE A 99 -42.68 7.38 -15.36
N PRO A 100 -42.82 8.66 -14.90
CA PRO A 100 -43.78 9.58 -15.52
C PRO A 100 -43.50 9.87 -16.99
N GLN A 101 -42.22 9.97 -17.40
CA GLN A 101 -41.87 10.18 -18.81
C GLN A 101 -42.30 9.01 -19.69
N VAL A 102 -42.09 7.77 -19.24
CA VAL A 102 -42.53 6.58 -19.97
C VAL A 102 -44.05 6.52 -20.06
N ILE A 103 -44.76 6.81 -18.96
CA ILE A 103 -46.23 6.83 -18.94
C ILE A 103 -46.77 7.89 -19.90
N MET A 104 -46.22 9.11 -19.88
CA MET A 104 -46.64 10.19 -20.79
C MET A 104 -46.36 9.84 -22.26
N ALA A 105 -45.21 9.21 -22.54
CA ALA A 105 -44.86 8.76 -23.89
C ALA A 105 -45.82 7.68 -24.43
N TRP A 106 -46.29 6.77 -23.56
CA TRP A 106 -47.32 5.79 -23.91
C TRP A 106 -48.69 6.43 -24.13
N ARG A 107 -49.13 7.29 -23.21
CA ARG A 107 -50.44 7.95 -23.29
C ARG A 107 -50.59 8.83 -24.53
N GLY A 108 -49.50 9.48 -24.95
CA GLY A 108 -49.48 10.32 -26.15
C GLY A 108 -49.69 9.56 -27.48
N LYS A 109 -49.48 8.24 -27.51
CA LYS A 109 -49.85 7.43 -28.68
C LYS A 109 -51.35 7.12 -28.69
N GLU A 110 -51.88 6.72 -27.55
CA GLU A 110 -53.28 6.31 -27.42
C GLU A 110 -54.25 7.47 -27.67
N THR A 111 -53.93 8.69 -27.23
CA THR A 111 -54.76 9.87 -27.53
C THR A 111 -54.79 10.22 -29.02
N ARG A 112 -53.72 9.98 -29.77
CA ARG A 112 -53.71 10.24 -31.22
C ARG A 112 -54.61 9.28 -31.97
N GLU A 113 -54.61 8.01 -31.59
CA GLU A 113 -55.52 7.00 -32.18
C GLU A 113 -56.98 7.27 -31.80
N GLN A 114 -57.24 7.74 -30.58
CA GLN A 114 -58.59 8.13 -30.16
C GLN A 114 -59.07 9.38 -30.91
N ASP A 115 -58.22 10.39 -31.11
CA ASP A 115 -58.57 11.60 -31.87
C ASP A 115 -58.88 11.30 -33.33
N GLU A 116 -58.14 10.38 -33.96
CA GLU A 116 -58.41 9.93 -35.33
C GLU A 116 -59.77 9.22 -35.43
N ARG A 117 -60.06 8.29 -34.51
CA ARG A 117 -61.37 7.63 -34.45
C ARG A 117 -62.52 8.59 -34.18
N ILE A 118 -62.33 9.59 -33.32
CA ILE A 118 -63.35 10.61 -33.03
C ILE A 118 -63.62 11.44 -34.28
N LYS A 119 -62.59 11.80 -35.07
CA LYS A 119 -62.77 12.52 -36.34
C LYS A 119 -63.58 11.71 -37.34
N GLU A 120 -63.24 10.44 -37.56
CA GLU A 120 -63.96 9.58 -38.48
C GLU A 120 -65.45 9.45 -38.08
N LEU A 121 -65.72 9.17 -36.81
CA LEU A 121 -67.09 9.09 -36.30
C LEU A 121 -67.85 10.42 -36.41
N SER A 122 -67.17 11.56 -36.21
CA SER A 122 -67.79 12.87 -36.37
C SER A 122 -68.16 13.13 -37.83
N GLU A 123 -67.31 12.76 -38.78
CA GLU A 123 -67.58 12.88 -40.22
C GLU A 123 -68.74 11.96 -40.65
N GLU A 124 -68.81 10.74 -40.14
CA GLU A 124 -69.94 9.83 -40.39
C GLU A 124 -71.27 10.38 -39.86
N ILE A 125 -71.29 10.92 -38.63
CA ILE A 125 -72.49 11.53 -38.05
C ILE A 125 -72.95 12.73 -38.89
N GLU A 126 -72.02 13.55 -39.38
CA GLU A 126 -72.34 14.72 -40.20
C GLU A 126 -72.89 14.32 -41.58
N ALA A 127 -72.33 13.27 -42.18
CA ALA A 127 -72.83 12.68 -43.43
C ALA A 127 -74.23 12.07 -43.25
N LEU A 128 -74.48 11.38 -42.13
CA LEU A 128 -75.80 10.83 -41.80
C LEU A 128 -76.84 11.94 -41.57
N LYS A 129 -76.49 13.01 -40.85
CA LYS A 129 -77.36 14.18 -40.70
C LYS A 129 -77.72 14.83 -42.03
N ARG A 130 -76.76 14.98 -42.95
CA ARG A 130 -77.05 15.51 -44.30
C ARG A 130 -77.97 14.60 -45.10
N ARG A 131 -77.82 13.28 -45.00
CA ARG A 131 -78.76 12.33 -45.64
C ARG A 131 -80.17 12.43 -45.05
N GLN A 132 -80.30 12.67 -43.75
CA GLN A 132 -81.60 12.80 -43.09
C GLN A 132 -82.32 14.12 -43.40
N ILE A 133 -81.60 15.16 -43.83
CA ILE A 133 -82.16 16.46 -44.25
C ILE A 133 -82.55 16.48 -45.74
N ILE A 134 -82.05 15.54 -46.56
CA ILE A 134 -82.24 15.49 -48.02
C ILE A 134 -83.09 14.28 -48.48
N GLY A 135 -83.43 13.34 -47.59
CA GLY A 135 -84.44 12.30 -47.88
C GLY A 135 -85.86 12.87 -47.80
N PRO A 136 -86.75 12.56 -48.77
CA PRO A 136 -88.10 13.12 -48.89
C PRO A 136 -89.03 12.80 -47.71
#